data_AF-A0AAX2QM25-F1
#
_entry.id   AF-A0AAX2QM25-F1
#
_cell.length_a   1.000
_cell.length_b   1.000
_cell.length_c   1.000
_cell.angle_alpha   90.00
_cell.angle_beta   90.00
_cell.angle_gamma   90.00
#
_symmetry.space_group_name_H-M   'P 1'
#
loop_
_entity.id
_entity.type
_entity.pdbx_description
1 polymer ?
#
loop_
_entity_poly.entity_id
_entity_poly.type
_entity_poly.pdbx_seq_one_letter_code
_entity_poly.pdbx_strand_id
1 'polypeptide(L)'
;MFGFVAHIVADSPEGTRGHPTRSALLAKDLSNLMLLCAKCHRLIDNEAPDEHPEELLLLMKEEHERRVRLATGIQPDRASHVIRFGANIGKNEALVARDDIFASMLRDRSPASFETIDLEMLGLSLDDADEQYWQIQQGNLQRQFADKIRGRIERQQITHASVFALAPQPLLIELGRQLCDILPAEVHQRHREPATWKWQNDTPSIKLQTATPSEIHPTVALILGLSASVSQDRIVSVLGDEVSVWSITAKSPHNDIMRNAGDLSRFRQELRRLFDRIKSVHGEGATINVFPALPVSAAVEVGRVWMPKADLPLNVFDQNRRIGGFASALTIQ
;
A
#
# COMPACT_ATOMS: atom_id res chain seq x y z
N MET A 1 6.56 -36.93 3.94
CA MET A 1 5.63 -36.73 5.07
C MET A 1 6.10 -35.49 5.83
N PHE A 2 5.29 -34.43 5.91
CA PHE A 2 5.74 -33.10 6.36
C PHE A 2 5.66 -32.88 7.89
N GLY A 3 5.11 -33.83 8.65
CA GLY A 3 5.04 -33.79 10.12
C GLY A 3 4.60 -35.13 10.72
N PHE A 4 4.83 -35.29 12.02
CA PHE A 4 4.48 -36.43 12.87
C PHE A 4 3.59 -35.95 14.00
N VAL A 5 2.58 -36.75 14.35
CA VAL A 5 1.75 -36.49 15.53
C VAL A 5 2.49 -36.97 16.77
N ALA A 6 2.87 -36.04 17.64
CA ALA A 6 3.46 -36.30 18.94
C ALA A 6 2.38 -36.17 20.03
N HIS A 7 2.51 -36.97 21.09
CA HIS A 7 1.68 -36.84 22.28
C HIS A 7 2.45 -36.06 23.35
N ILE A 8 1.79 -35.11 24.01
CA ILE A 8 2.37 -34.37 25.14
C ILE A 8 2.50 -35.30 26.36
N VAL A 9 1.40 -35.98 26.70
CA VAL A 9 1.32 -37.14 27.60
C VAL A 9 1.22 -38.39 26.73
N ALA A 10 2.20 -39.29 26.84
CA ALA A 10 2.26 -40.48 25.98
C ALA A 10 0.98 -41.34 26.03
N ASP A 11 0.66 -41.96 24.89
CA ASP A 11 -0.46 -42.89 24.72
C ASP A 11 -0.32 -44.16 25.59
N SER A 12 0.92 -44.60 25.85
CA SER A 12 1.24 -45.67 26.81
C SER A 12 1.66 -45.10 28.17
N PRO A 13 1.24 -45.72 29.30
CA PRO A 13 1.70 -45.34 30.64
C PRO A 13 3.23 -45.40 30.83
N GLU A 14 3.89 -46.28 30.09
CA GLU A 14 5.34 -46.50 30.12
C GLU A 14 6.11 -45.60 29.12
N GLY A 15 5.39 -44.85 28.28
CA GLY A 15 5.97 -43.92 27.32
C GLY A 15 6.53 -42.66 27.98
N THR A 16 7.29 -41.86 27.21
CA THR A 16 7.84 -40.59 27.67
C THR A 16 6.71 -39.67 28.17
N ARG A 17 6.76 -39.26 29.45
CA ARG A 17 5.68 -38.50 30.14
C ARG A 17 4.35 -39.25 30.22
N GLY A 18 4.36 -40.58 30.17
CA GLY A 18 3.18 -41.44 30.36
C GLY A 18 2.62 -41.38 31.78
N HIS A 19 1.33 -41.68 31.93
CA HIS A 19 0.63 -41.67 33.22
C HIS A 19 -0.37 -42.84 33.31
N PRO A 20 -0.45 -43.56 34.45
CA PRO A 20 -1.29 -44.75 34.61
C PRO A 20 -2.76 -44.58 34.21
N THR A 21 -3.30 -43.38 34.41
CA THR A 21 -4.71 -43.05 34.09
C THR A 21 -4.87 -42.07 32.94
N ARG A 22 -3.95 -41.11 32.76
CA ARG A 22 -4.14 -39.99 31.83
C ARG A 22 -3.76 -40.37 30.41
N SER A 23 -2.83 -41.32 30.23
CA SER A 23 -2.40 -41.79 28.91
C SER A 23 -3.59 -42.28 28.07
N ALA A 24 -4.39 -43.20 28.61
CA ALA A 24 -5.57 -43.70 27.90
C ALA A 24 -6.65 -42.62 27.68
N LEU A 25 -6.81 -41.69 28.62
CA LEU A 25 -7.81 -40.61 28.52
C LEU A 25 -7.43 -39.57 27.46
N LEU A 26 -6.15 -39.20 27.38
CA LEU A 26 -5.64 -38.13 26.53
C LEU A 26 -5.11 -38.61 25.17
N ALA A 27 -4.99 -39.92 24.96
CA ALA A 27 -4.47 -40.53 23.72
C ALA A 27 -5.08 -39.94 22.44
N LYS A 28 -6.37 -39.61 22.46
CA LYS A 28 -7.11 -39.06 21.30
C LYS A 28 -7.55 -37.62 21.50
N ASP A 29 -7.17 -36.98 22.60
CA ASP A 29 -7.56 -35.61 22.89
C ASP A 29 -6.68 -34.64 22.10
N LEU A 30 -7.30 -33.77 21.29
CA LEU A 30 -6.58 -32.77 20.48
C LEU A 30 -5.73 -31.82 21.33
N SER A 31 -6.10 -31.58 22.59
CA SER A 31 -5.30 -30.79 23.52
C SER A 31 -3.97 -31.45 23.88
N ASN A 32 -3.87 -32.78 23.73
CA ASN A 32 -2.68 -33.58 23.99
C ASN A 32 -1.82 -33.88 22.74
N LEU A 33 -2.29 -33.52 21.54
CA LEU A 33 -1.60 -33.83 20.29
C LEU A 33 -0.87 -32.61 19.72
N MET A 34 0.36 -32.79 19.25
CA MET A 34 1.15 -31.76 18.57
C MET A 34 1.64 -32.26 17.22
N LEU A 35 1.78 -31.37 16.23
CA LEU A 35 2.39 -31.72 14.94
C LEU A 35 3.84 -31.22 14.93
N LEU A 36 4.80 -32.13 14.81
CA LEU A 36 6.23 -31.84 14.85
C LEU A 36 6.95 -32.38 13.60
N CYS A 37 8.04 -31.74 13.20
CA CYS A 37 8.94 -32.35 12.21
C CYS A 37 9.67 -33.55 12.83
N ALA A 38 10.25 -34.43 12.01
CA ALA A 38 10.96 -35.63 12.47
C ALA A 38 12.02 -35.32 13.54
N LYS A 39 12.80 -34.24 13.33
CA LYS A 39 13.87 -33.83 14.24
C LYS A 39 13.32 -33.40 15.60
N CYS A 40 12.30 -32.55 15.61
CA CYS A 40 11.69 -32.07 16.86
C CYS A 40 10.96 -33.18 17.59
N HIS A 41 10.28 -34.07 16.88
CA HIS A 41 9.62 -35.23 17.48
C HIS A 41 10.62 -36.14 18.20
N ARG A 42 11.75 -36.47 17.55
CA ARG A 42 12.82 -37.28 18.16
C ARG A 42 13.47 -36.57 19.36
N LEU A 43 13.66 -35.25 19.27
CA LEU A 43 14.25 -34.45 20.33
C LEU A 43 13.46 -34.57 21.64
N ILE A 44 12.14 -34.33 21.59
CA ILE A 44 11.32 -34.25 22.81
C ILE A 44 11.00 -35.62 23.43
N ASP A 45 11.04 -36.69 22.64
CA ASP A 45 10.68 -38.04 23.13
C ASP A 45 11.89 -38.89 23.49
N ASN A 46 13.03 -38.69 22.82
CA ASN A 46 14.19 -39.58 22.94
C ASN A 46 15.48 -38.89 23.40
N GLU A 47 15.77 -37.68 22.92
CA GLU A 47 17.08 -37.04 23.15
C GLU A 47 17.10 -36.17 24.41
N ALA A 48 16.03 -35.42 24.65
CA ALA A 48 15.95 -34.45 25.74
C ALA A 48 14.56 -34.44 26.43
N PRO A 49 14.03 -35.59 26.89
CA PRO A 49 12.69 -35.66 27.46
C PRO A 49 12.53 -34.82 28.74
N ASP A 50 13.57 -34.76 29.58
CA ASP A 50 13.57 -34.01 30.84
C ASP A 50 13.61 -32.49 30.60
N GLU A 51 14.17 -32.04 29.48
CA GLU A 51 14.17 -30.63 29.07
C GLU A 51 12.84 -30.20 28.43
N HIS A 52 11.95 -31.16 28.13
CA HIS A 52 10.65 -30.94 27.49
C HIS A 52 9.52 -31.53 28.35
N PRO A 53 9.31 -31.00 29.57
CA PRO A 53 8.20 -31.45 30.42
C PRO A 53 6.85 -31.09 29.80
N GLU A 54 5.79 -31.77 30.25
CA GLU A 54 4.41 -31.59 29.79
C GLU A 54 3.99 -30.10 29.76
N GLU A 55 4.29 -29.35 30.82
CA GLU A 55 3.93 -27.93 30.94
C GLU A 55 4.55 -27.07 29.82
N LEU A 56 5.82 -27.32 29.48
CA LEU A 56 6.50 -26.59 28.41
C LEU A 56 5.89 -26.92 27.04
N LEU A 57 5.57 -28.19 26.78
CA LEU A 57 4.97 -28.60 25.53
C LEU A 57 3.56 -28.02 25.35
N LEU A 58 2.77 -27.92 26.43
CA LEU A 58 1.48 -27.23 26.42
C LEU A 58 1.63 -25.75 26.05
N LEU A 59 2.61 -25.04 26.64
CA LEU A 59 2.91 -23.64 26.32
C LEU A 59 3.35 -23.48 24.85
N MET A 60 4.24 -24.35 24.37
CA MET A 60 4.71 -24.34 22.98
C MET A 60 3.57 -24.60 22.00
N LYS A 61 2.67 -25.55 22.32
CA LYS A 61 1.46 -25.84 21.54
C LYS A 61 0.54 -24.63 21.51
N GLU A 62 0.23 -24.03 22.66
CA GLU A 62 -0.63 -22.86 22.74
C GLU A 62 -0.07 -21.69 21.94
N GLU A 63 1.22 -21.40 22.07
CA GLU A 63 1.88 -20.33 21.31
C GLU A 63 1.84 -20.61 19.80
N HIS A 64 2.13 -21.84 19.39
CA HIS A 64 2.09 -22.25 18.00
C HIS A 64 0.68 -22.16 17.42
N GLU A 65 -0.31 -22.72 18.10
CA GLU A 65 -1.71 -22.69 17.66
C GLU A 65 -2.27 -21.28 17.65
N ARG A 66 -1.92 -20.43 18.63
CA ARG A 66 -2.29 -19.01 18.61
C ARG A 66 -1.71 -18.33 17.37
N ARG A 67 -0.43 -18.58 17.05
CA ARG A 67 0.21 -18.05 15.84
C ARG A 67 -0.45 -18.57 14.57
N VAL A 68 -0.80 -19.86 14.50
CA VAL A 68 -1.51 -20.46 13.37
C VAL A 68 -2.91 -19.84 13.25
N ARG A 69 -3.70 -19.78 14.33
CA ARG A 69 -5.04 -19.15 14.33
C ARG A 69 -4.99 -17.68 13.94
N LEU A 70 -3.97 -16.92 14.34
CA LEU A 70 -3.80 -15.54 13.88
C LEU A 70 -3.45 -15.46 12.38
N ALA A 71 -2.66 -16.41 11.88
CA ALA A 71 -2.28 -16.49 10.46
C ALA A 71 -3.39 -17.07 9.55
N THR A 72 -4.23 -17.97 10.07
CA THR A 72 -5.25 -18.71 9.32
C THR A 72 -6.68 -18.28 9.66
N GLY A 73 -6.86 -17.45 10.68
CA GLY A 73 -8.13 -16.82 11.06
C GLY A 73 -8.55 -15.72 10.09
N ILE A 74 -8.34 -15.97 8.79
CA ILE A 74 -8.84 -15.16 7.70
C ILE A 74 -10.36 -15.20 7.81
N GLN A 75 -10.93 -14.20 8.45
CA GLN A 75 -12.33 -13.93 8.23
C GLN A 75 -12.47 -13.50 6.77
N PRO A 76 -13.40 -14.08 5.97
CA PRO A 76 -13.55 -13.76 4.55
C PRO A 76 -13.71 -12.26 4.25
N ASP A 77 -14.16 -11.48 5.23
CA ASP A 77 -14.30 -10.02 5.18
C ASP A 77 -12.97 -9.25 5.27
N ARG A 78 -11.86 -9.91 5.65
CA ARG A 78 -10.50 -9.33 5.75
C ARG A 78 -9.60 -9.68 4.58
N ALA A 79 -10.04 -10.54 3.67
CA ALA A 79 -9.30 -10.91 2.48
C ALA A 79 -9.10 -9.71 1.56
N SER A 80 -7.86 -9.47 1.14
CA SER A 80 -7.46 -8.35 0.28
C SER A 80 -6.56 -8.82 -0.85
N HIS A 81 -6.88 -8.46 -2.08
CA HIS A 81 -6.03 -8.74 -3.23
C HIS A 81 -4.87 -7.74 -3.29
N VAL A 82 -3.65 -8.25 -3.47
CA VAL A 82 -2.48 -7.38 -3.53
C VAL A 82 -2.27 -6.88 -4.95
N ILE A 83 -2.40 -5.57 -5.15
CA ILE A 83 -2.07 -4.90 -6.40
C ILE A 83 -0.71 -4.24 -6.23
N ARG A 84 0.24 -4.57 -7.12
CA ARG A 84 1.56 -3.96 -7.16
C ARG A 84 1.70 -3.14 -8.41
N PHE A 85 2.19 -1.91 -8.29
CA PHE A 85 2.50 -1.06 -9.43
C PHE A 85 3.93 -0.55 -9.34
N GLY A 86 4.72 -0.82 -10.38
CA GLY A 86 6.11 -0.43 -10.46
C GLY A 86 6.40 0.25 -11.79
N ALA A 87 7.05 1.40 -11.74
CA ALA A 87 7.69 2.03 -12.89
C ALA A 87 9.00 2.68 -12.46
N ASN A 88 9.99 2.68 -13.35
CA ASN A 88 11.30 3.25 -13.06
C ASN A 88 11.16 4.73 -12.68
N ILE A 89 11.81 5.13 -11.58
CA ILE A 89 11.99 6.52 -11.18
C ILE A 89 13.46 6.85 -11.49
N GLY A 90 13.71 7.49 -12.64
CA GLY A 90 15.06 7.57 -13.21
C GLY A 90 15.65 6.17 -13.49
N LYS A 91 16.84 5.87 -12.93
CA LYS A 91 17.55 4.59 -13.13
C LYS A 91 17.30 3.52 -12.05
N ASN A 92 16.41 3.78 -11.08
CA ASN A 92 16.19 2.86 -9.97
C ASN A 92 15.02 1.91 -10.28
N GLU A 93 15.30 0.59 -10.28
CA GLU A 93 14.27 -0.44 -10.35
C GLU A 93 13.51 -0.50 -9.01
N ALA A 94 12.19 -0.47 -9.08
CA ALA A 94 11.32 -0.53 -7.92
C ALA A 94 10.68 -1.92 -7.81
N LEU A 95 11.37 -2.88 -7.18
CA LEU A 95 10.73 -4.11 -6.75
C LEU A 95 10.85 -4.28 -5.25
N VAL A 96 9.70 -4.45 -4.63
CA VAL A 96 9.54 -4.75 -3.20
C VAL A 96 9.48 -6.26 -3.04
N ALA A 97 10.17 -6.79 -2.02
CA ALA A 97 10.03 -8.19 -1.65
C ALA A 97 8.59 -8.51 -1.22
N ARG A 98 8.01 -9.59 -1.76
CA ARG A 98 6.63 -10.02 -1.46
C ARG A 98 6.41 -10.27 0.04
N ASP A 99 7.45 -10.72 0.74
CA ASP A 99 7.40 -10.99 2.18
C ASP A 99 7.16 -9.70 3.00
N ASP A 100 7.78 -8.58 2.62
CA ASP A 100 7.57 -7.28 3.26
C ASP A 100 6.14 -6.77 3.08
N ILE A 101 5.59 -7.00 1.88
CA ILE A 101 4.21 -6.65 1.54
C ILE A 101 3.23 -7.43 2.41
N PHE A 102 3.31 -8.75 2.39
CA PHE A 102 2.39 -9.60 3.16
C PHE A 102 2.50 -9.35 4.67
N ALA A 103 3.72 -9.21 5.20
CA ALA A 103 3.94 -8.91 6.60
C ALA A 103 3.35 -7.55 7.03
N SER A 104 3.24 -6.59 6.09
CA SER A 104 2.65 -5.28 6.38
C SER A 104 1.12 -5.29 6.51
N MET A 105 0.45 -6.24 5.88
CA MET A 105 -1.02 -6.31 5.86
C MET A 105 -1.60 -6.89 7.15
N LEU A 106 -0.89 -7.83 7.79
CA LEU A 106 -1.41 -8.76 8.80
C LEU A 106 -2.07 -8.13 10.04
N ARG A 107 -1.88 -6.82 10.30
CA ARG A 107 -2.62 -6.13 11.37
C ARG A 107 -4.09 -5.92 11.03
N ASP A 108 -4.37 -5.47 9.80
CA ASP A 108 -5.69 -4.94 9.40
C ASP A 108 -6.36 -5.80 8.32
N ARG A 109 -5.57 -6.37 7.40
CA ARG A 109 -6.04 -7.24 6.30
C ARG A 109 -5.20 -8.51 6.18
N SER A 110 -5.67 -9.47 5.40
CA SER A 110 -4.90 -10.67 5.05
C SER A 110 -4.85 -10.82 3.53
N PRO A 111 -3.72 -11.25 2.94
CA PRO A 111 -3.66 -11.55 1.52
C PRO A 111 -4.73 -12.59 1.15
N ALA A 112 -5.57 -12.28 0.16
CA ALA A 112 -6.62 -13.20 -0.32
C ALA A 112 -6.03 -14.49 -0.93
N SER A 113 -4.81 -14.38 -1.43
CA SER A 113 -3.97 -15.51 -1.86
C SER A 113 -2.51 -15.09 -1.76
N PHE A 114 -1.59 -16.03 -2.00
CA PHE A 114 -0.18 -15.68 -2.17
C PHE A 114 0.10 -14.98 -3.50
N GLU A 115 -0.83 -14.94 -4.46
CA GLU A 115 -0.62 -14.28 -5.75
C GLU A 115 -0.79 -12.76 -5.67
N THR A 116 0.03 -12.04 -6.43
CA THR A 116 -0.04 -10.58 -6.57
C THR A 116 -0.46 -10.22 -7.99
N ILE A 117 -1.21 -9.12 -8.14
CA ILE A 117 -1.54 -8.55 -9.43
C ILE A 117 -0.51 -7.46 -9.73
N ASP A 118 0.50 -7.83 -10.52
CA ASP A 118 1.60 -6.93 -10.85
C ASP A 118 1.27 -6.14 -12.12
N LEU A 119 1.31 -4.82 -12.00
CA LEU A 119 1.14 -3.82 -13.05
C LEU A 119 2.52 -3.20 -13.31
N GLU A 120 3.24 -3.68 -14.30
CA GLU A 120 4.61 -3.20 -14.58
C GLU A 120 4.97 -3.42 -16.05
N MET A 121 5.85 -2.56 -16.58
CA MET A 121 6.41 -2.72 -17.92
C MET A 121 7.88 -3.09 -17.82
N LEU A 122 8.17 -4.40 -17.86
CA LEU A 122 9.54 -4.90 -17.81
C LEU A 122 10.28 -4.62 -19.12
N GLY A 123 11.55 -4.26 -19.02
CA GLY A 123 12.44 -4.07 -20.18
C GLY A 123 12.22 -2.78 -20.97
N LEU A 124 11.45 -1.80 -20.46
CA LEU A 124 11.37 -0.49 -21.09
C LEU A 124 12.70 0.26 -20.89
N SER A 125 13.33 0.67 -21.99
CA SER A 125 14.57 1.44 -21.98
C SER A 125 14.37 2.96 -21.89
N LEU A 126 13.14 3.44 -22.08
CA LEU A 126 12.77 4.85 -21.97
C LEU A 126 12.67 5.28 -20.50
N ASP A 127 12.91 6.56 -20.26
CA ASP A 127 12.79 7.20 -18.95
C ASP A 127 11.98 8.49 -19.00
N ASP A 128 11.77 9.13 -17.85
CA ASP A 128 10.95 10.34 -17.67
C ASP A 128 11.44 11.60 -18.43
N ALA A 129 12.57 11.53 -19.14
CA ALA A 129 13.02 12.59 -20.06
C ALA A 129 12.59 12.35 -21.52
N ASP A 130 12.16 11.13 -21.86
CA ASP A 130 11.68 10.82 -23.20
C ASP A 130 10.22 11.23 -23.37
N GLU A 131 9.89 11.97 -24.44
CA GLU A 131 8.52 12.47 -24.70
C GLU A 131 7.47 11.35 -24.73
N GLN A 132 7.84 10.17 -25.25
CA GLN A 132 6.92 9.04 -25.40
C GLN A 132 6.72 8.24 -24.11
N TYR A 133 7.58 8.43 -23.10
CA TYR A 133 7.58 7.62 -21.87
C TYR A 133 6.21 7.65 -21.19
N TRP A 134 5.64 8.84 -21.01
CA TRP A 134 4.38 9.02 -20.30
C TRP A 134 3.21 8.35 -21.02
N GLN A 135 3.10 8.53 -22.34
CA GLN A 135 2.05 7.92 -23.15
C GLN A 135 2.14 6.39 -23.14
N ILE A 136 3.36 5.85 -23.28
CA ILE A 136 3.60 4.40 -23.27
C ILE A 136 3.26 3.80 -21.91
N GLN A 137 3.75 4.41 -20.82
CA GLN A 137 3.50 3.93 -19.46
C GLN A 137 2.02 4.03 -19.08
N GLN A 138 1.36 5.15 -19.40
CA GLN A 138 -0.08 5.33 -19.17
C GLN A 138 -0.88 4.27 -19.93
N GLY A 139 -0.62 4.10 -21.24
CA GLY A 139 -1.31 3.10 -22.06
C GLY A 139 -1.07 1.66 -21.59
N ASN A 140 0.14 1.34 -21.14
CA ASN A 140 0.44 0.04 -20.54
C ASN A 140 -0.32 -0.18 -19.23
N LEU A 141 -0.30 0.78 -18.30
CA LEU A 141 -1.04 0.71 -17.04
C LEU A 141 -2.54 0.51 -17.29
N GLN A 142 -3.13 1.27 -18.20
CA GLN A 142 -4.55 1.17 -18.55
C GLN A 142 -4.92 -0.21 -19.10
N ARG A 143 -4.12 -0.76 -20.02
CA ARG A 143 -4.34 -2.11 -20.57
C ARG A 143 -4.23 -3.19 -19.51
N GLN A 144 -3.16 -3.18 -18.72
CA GLN A 144 -2.97 -4.18 -17.67
C GLN A 144 -4.06 -4.11 -16.59
N PHE A 145 -4.50 -2.91 -16.23
CA PHE A 145 -5.60 -2.75 -15.29
C PHE A 145 -6.91 -3.31 -15.85
N ALA A 146 -7.24 -3.01 -17.11
CA ALA A 146 -8.42 -3.55 -17.77
C ALA A 146 -8.38 -5.09 -17.82
N ASP A 147 -7.25 -5.66 -18.24
CA ASP A 147 -7.08 -7.10 -18.44
C ASP A 147 -7.06 -7.88 -17.13
N LYS A 148 -6.34 -7.37 -16.11
CA LYS A 148 -6.06 -8.12 -14.88
C LYS A 148 -7.00 -7.80 -13.73
N ILE A 149 -7.67 -6.64 -13.72
CA ILE A 149 -8.41 -6.13 -12.55
C ILE A 149 -9.88 -5.85 -12.87
N ARG A 150 -10.18 -5.06 -13.91
CA ARG A 150 -11.54 -4.52 -14.13
C ARG A 150 -12.63 -5.59 -14.17
N GLY A 151 -12.48 -6.60 -15.04
CA GLY A 151 -13.46 -7.69 -15.15
C GLY A 151 -13.57 -8.56 -13.89
N ARG A 152 -12.53 -8.63 -13.06
CA ARG A 152 -12.55 -9.35 -11.79
C ARG A 152 -13.31 -8.59 -10.71
N ILE A 153 -13.27 -7.25 -10.72
CA ILE A 153 -14.10 -6.41 -9.83
C ILE A 153 -15.59 -6.58 -10.20
N GLU A 154 -15.93 -6.48 -11.48
CA GLU A 154 -17.31 -6.63 -11.97
C GLU A 154 -17.93 -7.98 -11.61
N ARG A 155 -17.12 -9.05 -11.61
CA ARG A 155 -17.52 -10.41 -11.22
C ARG A 155 -17.42 -10.67 -9.72
N GLN A 156 -17.14 -9.65 -8.90
CA GLN A 156 -16.95 -9.75 -7.44
C GLN A 156 -15.84 -10.74 -7.02
N GLN A 157 -14.87 -10.99 -7.88
CA GLN A 157 -13.69 -11.81 -7.58
C GLN A 157 -12.63 -10.99 -6.85
N ILE A 158 -12.64 -9.66 -7.03
CA ILE A 158 -11.86 -8.72 -6.23
C ILE A 158 -12.86 -7.80 -5.52
N THR A 159 -13.00 -7.97 -4.21
CA THR A 159 -13.91 -7.18 -3.35
C THR A 159 -13.18 -6.18 -2.47
N HIS A 160 -11.87 -6.38 -2.26
CA HIS A 160 -10.98 -5.44 -1.61
C HIS A 160 -9.57 -5.54 -2.19
N ALA A 161 -8.83 -4.42 -2.26
CA ALA A 161 -7.43 -4.39 -2.66
C ALA A 161 -6.51 -3.72 -1.62
N SER A 162 -5.28 -4.23 -1.52
CA SER A 162 -4.17 -3.59 -0.85
C SER A 162 -3.16 -3.19 -1.91
N VAL A 163 -2.95 -1.88 -2.06
CA VAL A 163 -2.22 -1.28 -3.17
C VAL A 163 -0.83 -0.86 -2.71
N PHE A 164 0.18 -1.40 -3.39
CA PHE A 164 1.60 -1.13 -3.15
C PHE A 164 2.19 -0.57 -4.44
N ALA A 165 2.53 0.72 -4.44
CA ALA A 165 2.93 1.41 -5.65
C ALA A 165 4.22 2.21 -5.46
N LEU A 166 5.15 2.07 -6.40
CA LEU A 166 6.39 2.83 -6.50
C LEU A 166 6.62 3.21 -7.97
N ALA A 167 6.29 4.45 -8.30
CA ALA A 167 6.38 5.01 -9.65
C ALA A 167 6.47 6.55 -9.57
N PRO A 168 6.79 7.23 -10.67
CA PRO A 168 6.67 8.69 -10.76
C PRO A 168 5.25 9.18 -10.41
N GLN A 169 5.14 10.40 -9.87
CA GLN A 169 3.89 10.96 -9.35
C GLN A 169 2.73 10.92 -10.36
N PRO A 170 2.92 11.27 -11.65
CA PRO A 170 1.82 11.23 -12.62
C PRO A 170 1.23 9.82 -12.80
N LEU A 171 2.07 8.79 -12.81
CA LEU A 171 1.63 7.41 -12.98
C LEU A 171 0.94 6.86 -11.72
N LEU A 172 1.37 7.28 -10.53
CA LEU A 172 0.66 6.98 -9.29
C LEU A 172 -0.75 7.60 -9.28
N ILE A 173 -0.86 8.84 -9.76
CA ILE A 173 -2.15 9.53 -9.90
C ILE A 173 -3.03 8.79 -10.93
N GLU A 174 -2.49 8.38 -12.08
CA GLU A 174 -3.25 7.56 -13.05
C GLU A 174 -3.71 6.22 -12.46
N LEU A 175 -2.85 5.52 -11.69
CA LEU A 175 -3.25 4.30 -11.00
C LEU A 175 -4.43 4.56 -10.06
N GLY A 176 -4.36 5.66 -9.31
CA GLY A 176 -5.44 6.11 -8.46
C GLY A 176 -6.75 6.32 -9.23
N ARG A 177 -6.69 6.97 -10.39
CA ARG A 177 -7.84 7.19 -11.26
C ARG A 177 -8.46 5.88 -11.74
N GLN A 178 -7.64 4.89 -12.10
CA GLN A 178 -8.14 3.56 -12.49
C GLN A 178 -8.83 2.82 -11.33
N LEU A 179 -8.32 2.97 -10.11
CA LEU A 179 -8.89 2.36 -8.91
C LEU A 179 -10.22 3.01 -8.51
N CYS A 180 -10.27 4.35 -8.47
CA CYS A 180 -11.41 5.18 -8.07
C CYS A 180 -12.21 4.60 -6.87
N ASP A 181 -13.53 4.83 -6.83
CA ASP A 181 -14.49 4.32 -5.82
C ASP A 181 -15.12 2.97 -6.23
N ILE A 182 -14.66 2.37 -7.34
CA ILE A 182 -15.20 1.08 -7.84
C ILE A 182 -14.81 -0.06 -6.89
N LEU A 183 -13.71 0.09 -6.13
CA LEU A 183 -13.18 -0.94 -5.25
C LEU A 183 -12.76 -0.36 -3.89
N PRO A 184 -13.25 -0.93 -2.76
CA PRO A 184 -12.64 -0.71 -1.45
C PRO A 184 -11.15 -1.05 -1.50
N ALA A 185 -10.29 -0.06 -1.28
CA ALA A 185 -8.85 -0.24 -1.34
C ALA A 185 -8.11 0.49 -0.24
N GLU A 186 -7.08 -0.17 0.28
CA GLU A 186 -6.10 0.37 1.20
C GLU A 186 -4.80 0.64 0.44
N VAL A 187 -4.39 1.91 0.40
CA VAL A 187 -3.12 2.31 -0.23
C VAL A 187 -2.04 2.37 0.84
N HIS A 188 -0.99 1.57 0.65
CA HIS A 188 0.13 1.51 1.59
C HIS A 188 1.21 2.54 1.23
N GLN A 189 1.99 2.94 2.24
CA GLN A 189 3.11 3.87 2.10
C GLN A 189 4.43 3.13 2.24
N ARG A 190 5.38 3.39 1.32
CA ARG A 190 6.77 2.97 1.49
C ARG A 190 7.49 3.96 2.41
N HIS A 191 7.89 3.50 3.58
CA HIS A 191 8.73 4.26 4.51
C HIS A 191 10.19 4.13 4.14
N ARG A 192 10.99 5.18 4.33
CA ARG A 192 12.43 5.12 4.02
C ARG A 192 13.25 4.67 5.22
N GLU A 193 12.91 5.18 6.41
CA GLU A 193 13.67 4.92 7.64
C GLU A 193 12.71 4.48 8.78
N PRO A 194 12.71 3.18 9.16
CA PRO A 194 13.33 2.07 8.45
C PRO A 194 12.60 1.73 7.15
N ALA A 195 13.28 1.00 6.26
CA ALA A 195 12.70 0.55 5.01
C ALA A 195 11.56 -0.46 5.25
N THR A 196 10.31 -0.03 5.12
CA THR A 196 9.14 -0.91 5.33
C THR A 196 7.86 -0.37 4.70
N TRP A 197 6.82 -1.21 4.63
CA TRP A 197 5.45 -0.83 4.25
C TRP A 197 4.48 -0.79 5.43
N LYS A 198 4.95 -1.19 6.61
CA LYS A 198 4.16 -1.14 7.85
C LYS A 198 3.97 0.30 8.28
N TRP A 199 2.72 0.72 8.48
CA TRP A 199 2.41 1.98 9.16
C TRP A 199 3.11 2.02 10.52
N GLN A 200 3.83 3.11 10.76
CA GLN A 200 4.70 3.26 11.92
C GLN A 200 3.94 3.83 13.12
N ASN A 201 2.99 4.76 12.86
CA ASN A 201 2.13 5.38 13.87
C ASN A 201 2.92 5.94 15.09
N ASP A 202 4.11 6.43 14.84
CA ASP A 202 5.14 6.84 15.81
C ASP A 202 5.30 8.38 15.88
N THR A 203 4.57 9.13 15.06
CA THR A 203 4.61 10.60 15.03
C THR A 203 3.22 11.22 15.25
N PRO A 204 3.17 12.47 15.75
CA PRO A 204 1.93 13.25 15.76
C PRO A 204 1.36 13.45 14.36
N SER A 205 0.06 13.78 14.30
CA SER A 205 -0.64 14.07 13.06
C SER A 205 0.02 15.19 12.24
N ILE A 206 0.07 15.03 10.93
CA ILE A 206 0.58 16.04 9.99
C ILE A 206 -0.28 17.31 10.09
N LYS A 207 0.38 18.46 10.20
CA LYS A 207 -0.26 19.77 10.10
C LYS A 207 -0.32 20.20 8.65
N LEU A 208 -1.45 19.91 8.00
CA LEU A 208 -1.77 20.35 6.65
C LEU A 208 -2.16 21.84 6.64
N GLN A 209 -1.74 22.55 5.61
CA GLN A 209 -2.05 23.95 5.36
C GLN A 209 -2.62 24.10 3.95
N THR A 210 -3.78 24.73 3.86
CA THR A 210 -4.40 25.06 2.58
C THR A 210 -4.25 26.54 2.32
N ALA A 211 -3.75 26.90 1.13
CA ALA A 211 -3.67 28.29 0.68
C ALA A 211 -4.53 28.49 -0.56
N THR A 212 -5.09 29.69 -0.66
CA THR A 212 -5.89 30.14 -1.80
C THR A 212 -5.21 31.34 -2.45
N PRO A 213 -5.39 31.54 -3.75
CA PRO A 213 -4.80 32.70 -4.43
C PRO A 213 -5.38 34.01 -3.88
N SER A 214 -4.55 35.06 -3.85
CA SER A 214 -4.99 36.42 -3.52
C SER A 214 -5.78 37.07 -4.66
N GLU A 215 -5.45 36.72 -5.90
CA GLU A 215 -6.09 37.20 -7.12
C GLU A 215 -6.52 36.02 -8.00
N ILE A 216 -7.70 36.14 -8.63
CA ILE A 216 -8.28 35.09 -9.45
C ILE A 216 -7.93 35.32 -10.92
N HIS A 217 -7.20 34.38 -11.51
CA HIS A 217 -6.83 34.33 -12.92
C HIS A 217 -7.37 33.04 -13.56
N PRO A 218 -7.57 33.01 -14.90
CA PRO A 218 -8.08 31.83 -15.59
C PRO A 218 -7.17 30.60 -15.48
N THR A 219 -5.85 30.80 -15.39
CA THR A 219 -4.89 29.70 -15.25
C THR A 219 -4.85 29.22 -13.80
N VAL A 220 -5.20 27.95 -13.58
CA VAL A 220 -5.23 27.36 -12.24
C VAL A 220 -3.99 26.49 -12.02
N ALA A 221 -3.30 26.71 -10.91
CA ALA A 221 -2.24 25.84 -10.43
C ALA A 221 -2.59 25.27 -9.06
N LEU A 222 -2.26 24.00 -8.82
CA LEU A 222 -2.41 23.32 -7.54
C LEU A 222 -1.09 22.71 -7.10
N ILE A 223 -0.50 23.24 -6.04
CA ILE A 223 0.67 22.67 -5.38
C ILE A 223 0.21 21.64 -4.35
N LEU A 224 0.74 20.42 -4.44
CA LEU A 224 0.54 19.37 -3.43
C LEU A 224 1.88 19.03 -2.79
N GLY A 225 2.27 19.78 -1.75
CA GLY A 225 3.63 19.76 -1.18
C GLY A 225 3.69 19.12 0.21
N LEU A 226 3.66 17.79 0.28
CA LEU A 226 3.78 17.06 1.55
C LEU A 226 5.18 16.50 1.77
N SER A 227 5.83 15.94 0.75
CA SER A 227 7.17 15.34 0.88
C SER A 227 8.31 16.33 0.64
N ALA A 228 8.04 17.43 -0.06
CA ALA A 228 8.97 18.53 -0.26
C ALA A 228 8.21 19.85 -0.51
N SER A 229 8.88 20.97 -0.25
CA SER A 229 8.36 22.31 -0.57
C SER A 229 8.46 22.59 -2.08
N VAL A 230 7.44 23.24 -2.63
CA VAL A 230 7.44 23.80 -3.99
C VAL A 230 7.12 25.29 -3.86
N SER A 231 8.04 26.15 -4.29
CA SER A 231 7.84 27.61 -4.24
C SER A 231 6.96 28.10 -5.39
N GLN A 232 6.24 29.21 -5.15
CA GLN A 232 5.36 29.82 -6.15
C GLN A 232 6.13 30.31 -7.39
N ASP A 233 7.36 30.83 -7.23
CA ASP A 233 8.20 31.27 -8.36
C ASP A 233 8.43 30.16 -9.40
N ARG A 234 8.49 28.90 -8.94
CA ARG A 234 8.64 27.75 -9.85
C ARG A 234 7.38 27.47 -10.65
N ILE A 235 6.21 27.80 -10.11
CA ILE A 235 4.93 27.68 -10.80
C ILE A 235 4.81 28.80 -11.83
N VAL A 236 5.11 30.04 -11.42
CA VAL A 236 5.10 31.22 -12.29
C VAL A 236 6.07 31.05 -13.47
N SER A 237 7.26 30.47 -13.24
CA SER A 237 8.22 30.21 -14.32
C SER A 237 7.71 29.26 -15.42
N VAL A 238 6.66 28.48 -15.13
CA VAL A 238 6.09 27.49 -16.06
C VAL A 238 4.77 27.96 -16.66
N LEU A 239 3.94 28.65 -15.86
CA LEU A 239 2.57 29.02 -16.24
C LEU A 239 2.37 30.53 -16.48
N GLY A 240 3.39 31.35 -16.23
CA GLY A 240 3.32 32.81 -16.30
C GLY A 240 2.82 33.46 -15.01
N ASP A 241 2.79 34.80 -15.00
CA ASP A 241 2.44 35.60 -13.83
C ASP A 241 0.93 35.62 -13.52
N GLU A 242 0.08 35.44 -14.54
CA GLU A 242 -1.39 35.43 -14.40
C GLU A 242 -1.91 34.04 -14.01
N VAL A 243 -1.52 33.57 -12.83
CA VAL A 243 -1.85 32.23 -12.33
C VAL A 243 -2.46 32.27 -10.92
N SER A 244 -3.61 31.61 -10.77
CA SER A 244 -4.20 31.34 -9.47
C SER A 244 -3.58 30.10 -8.83
N VAL A 245 -2.67 30.32 -7.88
CA VAL A 245 -1.99 29.24 -7.15
C VAL A 245 -2.77 28.84 -5.89
N TRP A 246 -3.28 27.62 -5.90
CA TRP A 246 -3.85 26.93 -4.75
C TRP A 246 -2.82 25.94 -4.19
N SER A 247 -2.92 25.59 -2.92
CA SER A 247 -2.02 24.57 -2.37
C SER A 247 -2.59 23.78 -1.21
N ILE A 248 -2.16 22.52 -1.08
CA ILE A 248 -2.14 21.77 0.19
C ILE A 248 -0.68 21.43 0.48
N THR A 249 -0.17 21.92 1.61
CA THR A 249 1.22 21.70 2.01
C THR A 249 1.33 21.20 3.44
N ALA A 250 2.41 20.50 3.75
CA ALA A 250 2.77 20.21 5.13
C ALA A 250 3.61 21.36 5.71
N LYS A 251 3.41 21.70 6.99
CA LYS A 251 4.24 22.72 7.67
C LYS A 251 5.74 22.39 7.67
N SER A 252 6.09 21.10 7.68
CA SER A 252 7.48 20.62 7.70
C SER A 252 7.60 19.42 6.76
N PRO A 253 7.67 19.64 5.44
CA PRO A 253 7.64 18.58 4.46
C PRO A 253 8.94 17.77 4.47
N HIS A 254 8.83 16.45 4.40
CA HIS A 254 9.97 15.55 4.22
C HIS A 254 9.53 14.20 3.62
N ASN A 255 10.49 13.46 3.06
CA ASN A 255 10.24 12.24 2.28
C ASN A 255 9.58 11.07 3.04
N ASP A 256 9.45 11.16 4.36
CA ASP A 256 8.94 10.10 5.24
C ASP A 256 7.83 10.60 6.17
N ILE A 257 7.15 11.68 5.77
CA ILE A 257 6.17 12.40 6.60
C ILE A 257 4.87 11.62 6.84
N MET A 258 4.46 10.79 5.88
CA MET A 258 3.21 10.04 5.93
C MET A 258 3.39 8.78 6.75
N ARG A 259 3.30 8.86 8.09
CA ARG A 259 3.59 7.73 9.00
C ARG A 259 2.37 6.96 9.49
N ASN A 260 1.17 7.43 9.18
CA ASN A 260 -0.10 6.91 9.65
C ASN A 260 -1.22 7.02 8.58
N ALA A 261 -2.06 5.99 8.51
CA ALA A 261 -3.21 5.97 7.60
C ALA A 261 -4.25 7.09 7.89
N GLY A 262 -4.31 7.57 9.13
CA GLY A 262 -5.18 8.67 9.54
C GLY A 262 -4.86 9.99 8.84
N ASP A 263 -3.57 10.32 8.65
CA ASP A 263 -3.19 11.53 7.91
C ASP A 263 -3.46 11.41 6.42
N LEU A 264 -3.28 10.22 5.84
CA LEU A 264 -3.68 9.97 4.46
C LEU A 264 -5.18 10.21 4.26
N SER A 265 -6.01 9.76 5.22
CA SER A 265 -7.46 10.00 5.19
C SER A 265 -7.80 11.49 5.30
N ARG A 266 -7.15 12.23 6.21
CA ARG A 266 -7.33 13.69 6.33
C ARG A 266 -6.93 14.42 5.05
N PHE A 267 -5.79 14.05 4.45
CA PHE A 267 -5.35 14.61 3.17
C PHE A 267 -6.42 14.44 2.08
N ARG A 268 -7.04 13.25 1.95
CA ARG A 268 -8.13 13.03 0.99
C ARG A 268 -9.34 13.92 1.24
N GLN A 269 -9.70 14.12 2.51
CA GLN A 269 -10.83 14.98 2.88
C GLN A 269 -10.56 16.45 2.49
N GLU A 270 -9.36 16.96 2.77
CA GLU A 270 -8.98 18.32 2.37
C GLU A 270 -8.89 18.46 0.85
N LEU A 271 -8.35 17.45 0.15
CA LEU A 271 -8.23 17.46 -1.30
C LEU A 271 -9.60 17.51 -2.00
N ARG A 272 -10.59 16.71 -1.54
CA ARG A 272 -11.97 16.75 -2.07
C ARG A 272 -12.58 18.14 -1.96
N ARG A 273 -12.47 18.76 -0.78
CA ARG A 273 -12.98 20.13 -0.57
C ARG A 273 -12.26 21.15 -1.44
N LEU A 274 -10.97 20.97 -1.67
CA LEU A 274 -10.18 21.88 -2.48
C LEU A 274 -10.52 21.76 -3.97
N PHE A 275 -10.71 20.55 -4.51
CA PHE A 275 -11.18 20.36 -5.89
C PHE A 275 -12.53 21.03 -6.13
N ASP A 276 -13.50 20.81 -5.25
CA ASP A 276 -14.81 21.45 -5.33
C ASP A 276 -14.71 22.99 -5.27
N ARG A 277 -13.89 23.51 -4.35
CA ARG A 277 -13.68 24.96 -4.22
C ARG A 277 -13.00 25.58 -5.44
N ILE A 278 -11.99 24.92 -6.00
CA ILE A 278 -11.32 25.38 -7.23
C ILE A 278 -12.35 25.46 -8.36
N LYS A 279 -13.15 24.39 -8.54
CA LYS A 279 -14.21 24.35 -9.55
C LYS A 279 -15.25 25.45 -9.35
N SER A 280 -15.69 25.68 -8.11
CA SER A 280 -16.66 26.74 -7.80
C SER A 280 -16.14 28.15 -8.13
N VAL A 281 -14.82 28.38 -8.04
CA VAL A 281 -14.23 29.70 -8.32
C VAL A 281 -13.92 29.89 -9.80
N HIS A 282 -13.45 28.84 -10.48
CA HIS A 282 -12.92 28.93 -11.85
C HIS A 282 -13.90 28.44 -12.93
N GLY A 283 -14.98 27.75 -12.53
CA GLY A 283 -16.01 27.22 -13.42
C GLY A 283 -15.67 25.85 -14.03
N GLU A 284 -16.69 25.20 -14.60
CA GLU A 284 -16.63 23.82 -15.15
C GLU A 284 -15.69 23.65 -16.36
N GLY A 285 -15.31 24.75 -17.03
CA GLY A 285 -14.42 24.72 -18.19
C GLY A 285 -12.92 24.78 -17.86
N ALA A 286 -12.56 24.91 -16.59
CA ALA A 286 -11.17 25.07 -16.17
C ALA A 286 -10.39 23.74 -16.16
N THR A 287 -9.06 23.83 -16.14
CA THR A 287 -8.15 22.69 -15.94
C THR A 287 -7.21 23.00 -14.79
N ILE A 288 -6.98 22.02 -13.91
CA ILE A 288 -6.07 22.19 -12.78
C ILE A 288 -4.67 21.72 -13.18
N ASN A 289 -3.69 22.63 -13.21
CA ASN A 289 -2.28 22.26 -13.38
C ASN A 289 -1.70 21.80 -12.04
N VAL A 290 -1.48 20.50 -11.87
CA VAL A 290 -1.08 19.90 -10.59
C VAL A 290 0.44 19.73 -10.53
N PHE A 291 1.05 20.24 -9.46
CA PHE A 291 2.48 20.16 -9.17
C PHE A 291 2.70 19.30 -7.90
N PRO A 292 2.83 17.97 -8.05
CA PRO A 292 2.90 17.05 -6.92
C PRO A 292 4.31 16.92 -6.35
N ALA A 293 4.43 17.09 -5.05
CA ALA A 293 5.55 16.67 -4.22
C ALA A 293 4.99 15.87 -3.03
N LEU A 294 4.63 14.62 -3.30
CA LEU A 294 3.83 13.77 -2.42
C LEU A 294 4.56 12.47 -2.01
N PRO A 295 4.27 11.94 -0.81
CA PRO A 295 4.45 10.52 -0.51
C PRO A 295 3.66 9.65 -1.51
N VAL A 296 4.17 8.46 -1.80
CA VAL A 296 3.58 7.59 -2.85
C VAL A 296 2.12 7.24 -2.60
N SER A 297 1.74 7.03 -1.34
CA SER A 297 0.34 6.75 -0.99
C SER A 297 -0.57 7.95 -1.26
N ALA A 298 -0.12 9.16 -0.94
CA ALA A 298 -0.87 10.38 -1.21
C ALA A 298 -1.04 10.64 -2.71
N ALA A 299 -0.03 10.35 -3.54
CA ALA A 299 -0.14 10.50 -4.99
C ALA A 299 -1.18 9.56 -5.61
N VAL A 300 -1.23 8.30 -5.18
CA VAL A 300 -2.30 7.38 -5.59
C VAL A 300 -3.67 7.91 -5.13
N GLU A 301 -3.76 8.43 -3.92
CA GLU A 301 -5.02 8.93 -3.40
C GLU A 301 -5.51 10.22 -4.08
N VAL A 302 -4.63 11.03 -4.69
CA VAL A 302 -5.05 12.14 -5.57
C VAL A 302 -5.91 11.64 -6.72
N GLY A 303 -5.46 10.57 -7.40
CA GLY A 303 -6.21 9.96 -8.49
C GLY A 303 -7.50 9.27 -8.03
N ARG A 304 -7.49 8.63 -6.85
CA ARG A 304 -8.69 7.97 -6.31
C ARG A 304 -9.75 8.95 -5.86
N VAL A 305 -9.34 10.10 -5.34
CA VAL A 305 -10.23 11.17 -4.90
C VAL A 305 -10.92 11.83 -6.09
N TRP A 306 -10.23 11.97 -7.22
CA TRP A 306 -10.74 12.62 -8.41
C TRP A 306 -11.89 11.85 -9.06
N MET A 307 -12.99 12.54 -9.34
CA MET A 307 -14.23 11.98 -9.87
C MET A 307 -14.47 12.41 -11.33
N PRO A 308 -14.48 11.48 -12.31
CA PRO A 308 -14.57 11.82 -13.74
C PRO A 308 -15.76 12.66 -14.17
N LYS A 309 -16.87 12.60 -13.43
CA LYS A 309 -18.10 13.35 -13.74
C LYS A 309 -18.28 14.64 -12.96
N ALA A 310 -17.44 14.90 -11.96
CA ALA A 310 -17.67 15.96 -10.99
C ALA A 310 -16.48 16.91 -10.84
N ASP A 311 -15.25 16.42 -11.01
CA ASP A 311 -14.04 17.21 -10.83
C ASP A 311 -13.48 17.70 -12.16
N LEU A 312 -12.79 18.84 -12.12
CA LEU A 312 -12.10 19.41 -13.28
C LEU A 312 -10.97 18.48 -13.76
N PRO A 313 -10.67 18.44 -15.06
CA PRO A 313 -9.52 17.70 -15.58
C PRO A 313 -8.22 18.18 -14.93
N LEU A 314 -7.28 17.25 -14.75
CA LEU A 314 -5.97 17.54 -14.18
C LEU A 314 -4.90 17.44 -15.26
N ASN A 315 -4.10 18.49 -15.39
CA ASN A 315 -2.83 18.44 -16.11
C ASN A 315 -1.72 18.23 -15.07
N VAL A 316 -1.17 17.02 -15.00
CA VAL A 316 -0.21 16.63 -13.97
C VAL A 316 1.21 16.85 -14.48
N PHE A 317 1.98 17.65 -13.72
CA PHE A 317 3.38 17.91 -14.00
C PHE A 317 4.29 16.94 -13.28
N ASP A 318 5.44 16.64 -13.88
CA ASP A 318 6.54 15.92 -13.24
C ASP A 318 7.78 16.81 -13.12
N GLN A 319 8.56 16.59 -12.06
CA GLN A 319 9.80 17.32 -11.82
C GLN A 319 11.00 16.56 -12.42
N ASN A 320 11.52 17.05 -13.53
CA ASN A 320 12.68 16.46 -14.18
C ASN A 320 13.79 17.49 -14.47
N ARG A 321 14.93 17.34 -13.78
CA ARG A 321 16.07 18.27 -13.91
C ARG A 321 16.71 18.24 -15.31
N ARG A 322 16.61 17.13 -16.04
CA ARG A 322 17.24 16.99 -17.37
C ARG A 322 16.54 17.81 -18.44
N ILE A 323 15.25 18.10 -18.25
CA ILE A 323 14.43 18.89 -19.17
C ILE A 323 14.07 20.27 -18.61
N GLY A 324 14.79 20.74 -17.59
CA GLY A 324 14.69 22.13 -17.10
C GLY A 324 13.69 22.36 -15.97
N GLY A 325 13.05 21.33 -15.41
CA GLY A 325 12.17 21.48 -14.26
C GLY A 325 10.83 20.76 -14.41
N PHE A 326 9.74 21.48 -14.13
CA PHE A 326 8.41 20.92 -14.27
C PHE A 326 8.00 20.86 -15.73
N ALA A 327 7.57 19.70 -16.20
CA ALA A 327 6.97 19.50 -17.52
C ALA A 327 5.63 18.79 -17.39
N SER A 328 4.69 19.10 -18.29
CA SER A 328 3.42 18.38 -18.37
C SER A 328 3.70 16.93 -18.74
N ALA A 329 3.20 16.00 -17.91
CA ALA A 329 3.46 14.58 -18.06
C ALA A 329 2.20 13.83 -18.53
N LEU A 330 1.08 14.02 -17.83
CA LEU A 330 -0.18 13.32 -18.10
C LEU A 330 -1.39 14.21 -17.90
N THR A 331 -2.43 13.98 -18.70
CA THR A 331 -3.76 14.53 -18.46
C THR A 331 -4.67 13.45 -17.88
N ILE A 332 -5.38 13.80 -16.81
CA ILE A 332 -6.41 13.01 -16.13
C ILE A 332 -7.76 13.63 -16.46
N GLN A 333 -8.61 12.82 -17.10
CA GLN A 333 -9.91 13.19 -17.64
C GLN A 333 -10.82 11.96 -17.74
#